data_AF-A0A1I1I473-F1
#
_entry.id   AF-A0A1I1I473-F1
#
_cell.length_a   1.000
_cell.length_b   1.000
_cell.length_c   1.000
_cell.angle_alpha   90.00
_cell.angle_beta   90.00
_cell.angle_gamma   90.00
#
_symmetry.space_group_name_H-M   'P 1'
#
loop_
_entity.id
_entity.type
_entity.pdbx_description
1 polymer ?
#
loop_
_entity_poly.entity_id
_entity_poly.type
_entity_poly.pdbx_seq_one_letter_code
_entity_poly.pdbx_strand_id
1 'polypeptide(L)'
;MIHPRFCSLLLLVALAGCSSSVDKLDDQISDALSNDNAIDVTEADALRVFVGQDSKELGKDKKTAAILTPDGKIDESALLAYIKRNRTYRKLAKEGKTPTVSLSGTVASAKPLRLKLYLEASASMFPYDAPSGNGAFKRTLNDVLTEFDGINPGQGKLFVVNTEVNDLGLSLSQFFKEKDIFTVAKTKGKTTSTNFEGIFSEILRNTSGDDVSVLVSDLIYSDPSLAGMSAQKTLDAASSLLTTVFNPYASTHSMLVVKLKSDFAGTYYSWNNAKKKYAGERPYYLCLIGRNETMQKLYQDQTYQTIRRFDQLPGYADSWFFGRDDKTTTPFYSILVNDPAKKGRFKRSNEEVRSHAKAIHTLDNVEADVTDKSLTIPVAVDLSALRLPASLLTDASQYVVEGKDNFKVSSVQTYSGANGTTHKLLLSTPKPARGERTATIRLRRQFPPRWIANTNTTNDASPDTNSTFGLQNLLQGVERAYNPNNQTEYFTLIINLQ
;
A
#
# COMPACT_ATOMS: atom_id res chain seq x y z
N MET A 1 -17.00 34.82 32.63
CA MET A 1 -18.36 34.22 32.57
C MET A 1 -18.31 33.02 31.66
N ILE A 2 -18.36 31.85 32.29
CA ILE A 2 -18.11 30.53 31.72
C ILE A 2 -19.47 29.91 31.45
N HIS A 3 -19.68 29.38 30.24
CA HIS A 3 -20.70 28.36 29.98
C HIS A 3 -20.05 27.18 29.25
N PRO A 4 -19.93 26.01 29.91
CA PRO A 4 -19.32 24.80 29.37
C PRO A 4 -20.39 23.89 28.78
N ARG A 5 -20.26 23.49 27.51
CA ARG A 5 -21.00 22.35 26.94
C ARG A 5 -20.21 21.73 25.80
N PHE A 6 -19.54 20.60 26.08
CA PHE A 6 -19.83 19.29 25.46
C PHE A 6 -18.74 18.31 25.89
N CYS A 7 -18.98 17.69 27.05
CA CYS A 7 -18.38 16.42 27.43
C CYS A 7 -19.48 15.37 27.23
N SER A 8 -19.25 14.39 26.36
CA SER A 8 -19.88 13.06 26.30
C SER A 8 -19.42 12.37 25.02
N LEU A 9 -18.14 11.99 24.93
CA LEU A 9 -17.72 10.95 24.01
C LEU A 9 -17.64 9.66 24.83
N LEU A 10 -18.64 8.81 24.67
CA LEU A 10 -18.63 7.41 25.12
C LEU A 10 -17.32 6.79 24.58
N LEU A 11 -16.40 6.26 25.38
CA LEU A 11 -16.54 5.06 26.22
C LEU A 11 -17.56 4.06 25.64
N LEU A 12 -17.22 3.44 24.52
CA LEU A 12 -17.70 2.07 24.26
C LEU A 12 -17.00 1.15 25.26
N VAL A 13 -17.51 1.12 26.48
CA VAL A 13 -17.52 -0.12 27.26
C VAL A 13 -18.29 -1.10 26.39
N ALA A 14 -17.70 -2.27 26.16
CA ALA A 14 -18.34 -3.41 25.55
C ALA A 14 -19.57 -3.82 26.38
N LEU A 15 -20.69 -3.14 26.15
CA LEU A 15 -22.00 -3.74 26.28
C LEU A 15 -22.17 -4.55 25.01
N ALA A 16 -22.14 -5.87 25.14
CA ALA A 16 -22.55 -6.81 24.11
C ALA A 16 -24.05 -6.61 23.79
N GLY A 17 -24.37 -5.54 23.05
CA GLY A 17 -25.58 -5.42 22.28
C GLY A 17 -25.31 -6.04 20.92
N CYS A 18 -25.99 -7.13 20.58
CA CYS A 18 -25.95 -7.70 19.24
C CYS A 18 -26.57 -6.71 18.24
N SER A 19 -25.82 -5.73 17.74
CA SER A 19 -26.24 -4.97 16.56
C SER A 19 -26.09 -5.86 15.33
N SER A 20 -27.15 -5.97 14.54
CA SER A 20 -27.13 -6.78 13.33
C SER A 20 -26.24 -6.13 12.27
N SER A 21 -25.75 -6.90 11.29
CA SER A 21 -24.98 -6.34 10.16
C SER A 21 -25.76 -5.26 9.41
N VAL A 22 -27.10 -5.36 9.38
CA VAL A 22 -27.99 -4.35 8.79
C VAL A 22 -27.93 -3.05 9.58
N ASP A 23 -28.00 -3.11 10.93
CA ASP A 23 -27.93 -1.93 11.78
C ASP A 23 -26.57 -1.24 11.65
N LYS A 24 -25.47 -2.02 11.62
CA LYS A 24 -24.12 -1.48 11.43
C LYS A 24 -23.94 -0.78 10.08
N LEU A 25 -24.54 -1.32 9.01
CA LEU A 25 -24.54 -0.66 7.71
C LEU A 25 -25.32 0.66 7.74
N ASP A 26 -26.49 0.67 8.38
CA ASP A 26 -27.30 1.89 8.53
C ASP A 26 -26.63 2.96 9.40
N ASP A 27 -25.87 2.54 10.41
CA ASP A 27 -25.07 3.43 11.27
C ASP A 27 -23.92 4.06 10.47
N GLN A 28 -23.15 3.28 9.70
CA GLN A 28 -22.07 3.82 8.85
C GLN A 28 -22.58 4.85 7.84
N ILE A 29 -23.74 4.59 7.22
CA ILE A 29 -24.39 5.55 6.30
C ILE A 29 -24.81 6.80 7.06
N SER A 30 -25.40 6.64 8.26
CA SER A 30 -25.87 7.78 9.06
C SER A 30 -24.72 8.66 9.54
N ASP A 31 -23.59 8.05 9.92
CA ASP A 31 -22.40 8.76 10.39
C ASP A 31 -21.75 9.58 9.28
N ALA A 32 -21.57 9.00 8.08
CA ALA A 32 -21.08 9.72 6.91
C ALA A 32 -21.95 10.96 6.60
N LEU A 33 -23.27 10.75 6.50
CA LEU A 33 -24.22 11.81 6.20
C LEU A 33 -24.32 12.90 7.27
N SER A 34 -24.18 12.53 8.55
CA SER A 34 -24.27 13.47 9.66
C SER A 34 -23.04 14.38 9.76
N ASN A 35 -21.93 13.97 9.16
CA ASN A 35 -20.67 14.71 9.19
C ASN A 35 -20.69 15.93 8.25
N ASP A 36 -21.02 15.73 6.98
CA ASP A 36 -20.93 16.79 5.96
C ASP A 36 -22.06 16.78 4.92
N ASN A 37 -23.14 16.02 5.17
CA ASN A 37 -24.27 15.90 4.26
C ASN A 37 -23.89 15.34 2.88
N ALA A 38 -22.82 14.54 2.81
CA ALA A 38 -22.42 13.81 1.62
C ALA A 38 -22.06 12.35 1.95
N ILE A 39 -22.00 11.55 0.90
CA ILE A 39 -21.24 10.31 0.88
C ILE A 39 -20.29 10.43 -0.30
N ASP A 40 -19.01 10.65 0.00
CA ASP A 40 -17.98 10.69 -1.04
C ASP A 40 -17.56 9.26 -1.47
N VAL A 41 -16.64 9.18 -2.44
CA VAL A 41 -16.20 7.89 -3.00
C VAL A 41 -15.50 7.04 -1.94
N THR A 42 -14.80 7.70 -1.02
CA THR A 42 -14.05 7.07 0.06
C THR A 42 -15.00 6.43 1.08
N GLU A 43 -16.06 7.14 1.46
CA GLU A 43 -17.12 6.61 2.32
C GLU A 43 -17.92 5.50 1.61
N ALA A 44 -18.22 5.68 0.32
CA ALA A 44 -18.90 4.67 -0.49
C ALA A 44 -18.12 3.35 -0.55
N ASP A 45 -16.80 3.40 -0.71
CA ASP A 45 -15.96 2.21 -0.70
C ASP A 45 -15.84 1.55 0.68
N ALA A 46 -15.93 2.32 1.77
CA ALA A 46 -16.01 1.74 3.12
C ALA A 46 -17.30 0.92 3.28
N LEU A 47 -18.42 1.43 2.76
CA LEU A 47 -19.69 0.69 2.71
C LEU A 47 -19.55 -0.58 1.85
N ARG A 48 -18.86 -0.51 0.70
CA ARG A 48 -18.61 -1.71 -0.14
C ARG A 48 -17.83 -2.78 0.59
N VAL A 49 -16.75 -2.39 1.27
CA VAL A 49 -15.93 -3.30 2.07
C VAL A 49 -16.79 -3.99 3.12
N PHE A 50 -17.57 -3.21 3.88
CA PHE A 50 -18.47 -3.76 4.89
C PHE A 50 -19.48 -4.74 4.28
N VAL A 51 -20.13 -4.36 3.18
CA VAL A 51 -21.09 -5.22 2.47
C VAL A 51 -20.45 -6.52 1.99
N GLY A 52 -19.22 -6.45 1.46
CA GLY A 52 -18.49 -7.65 1.03
C GLY A 52 -18.19 -8.59 2.19
N GLN A 53 -17.76 -8.05 3.34
CA GLN A 53 -17.43 -8.82 4.54
C GLN A 53 -18.64 -9.51 5.14
N ASP A 54 -19.74 -8.77 5.28
CA ASP A 54 -20.98 -9.26 5.88
C ASP A 54 -21.96 -9.81 4.84
N SER A 55 -21.49 -10.11 3.62
CA SER A 55 -22.31 -10.53 2.48
C SER A 55 -23.22 -11.72 2.79
N LYS A 56 -22.76 -12.68 3.60
CA LYS A 56 -23.56 -13.83 4.02
C LYS A 56 -24.76 -13.45 4.90
N GLU A 57 -24.57 -12.53 5.84
CA GLU A 57 -25.64 -12.10 6.74
C GLU A 57 -26.55 -11.09 6.04
N LEU A 58 -25.97 -10.13 5.30
CA LEU A 58 -26.70 -9.15 4.50
C LEU A 58 -27.51 -9.79 3.36
N GLY A 59 -27.03 -10.90 2.80
CA GLY A 59 -27.73 -11.67 1.77
C GLY A 59 -28.95 -12.43 2.26
N LYS A 60 -29.04 -12.71 3.57
CA LYS A 60 -30.21 -13.35 4.19
C LYS A 60 -31.31 -12.34 4.56
N ASP A 61 -30.94 -11.08 4.78
CA ASP A 61 -31.88 -10.04 5.17
C ASP A 61 -32.61 -9.43 3.96
N LYS A 62 -33.94 -9.33 4.05
CA LYS A 62 -34.78 -8.87 2.94
C LYS A 62 -34.52 -7.41 2.51
N LYS A 63 -33.99 -6.57 3.38
CA LYS A 63 -33.70 -5.15 3.09
C LYS A 63 -32.39 -4.99 2.33
N THR A 64 -31.41 -5.84 2.61
CA THR A 64 -30.05 -5.74 2.06
C THR A 64 -29.74 -6.81 1.01
N ALA A 65 -30.53 -7.87 0.88
CA ALA A 65 -30.28 -8.95 -0.08
C ALA A 65 -30.12 -8.45 -1.53
N ALA A 66 -30.87 -7.41 -1.92
CA ALA A 66 -30.79 -6.83 -3.26
C ALA A 66 -29.46 -6.10 -3.53
N ILE A 67 -28.69 -5.74 -2.49
CA ILE A 67 -27.36 -5.13 -2.63
C ILE A 67 -26.38 -6.17 -3.20
N LEU A 68 -26.67 -7.47 -3.07
CA LEU A 68 -25.82 -8.54 -3.55
C LEU A 68 -26.42 -9.19 -4.79
N THR A 69 -25.63 -9.31 -5.84
CA THR A 69 -25.97 -10.08 -7.02
C THR A 69 -25.95 -11.59 -6.71
N PRO A 70 -26.56 -12.45 -7.54
CA PRO A 70 -26.54 -13.90 -7.32
C PRO A 70 -25.13 -14.52 -7.26
N ASP A 71 -24.13 -13.90 -7.90
CA ASP A 71 -22.71 -14.28 -7.83
C ASP A 71 -21.96 -13.66 -6.64
N GLY A 72 -22.67 -13.03 -5.70
CA GLY A 72 -22.13 -12.49 -4.46
C GLY A 72 -21.36 -11.16 -4.61
N LYS A 73 -21.49 -10.49 -5.76
CA LYS A 73 -20.91 -9.16 -5.98
C LYS A 73 -21.87 -8.08 -5.52
N ILE A 74 -21.36 -6.86 -5.36
CA ILE A 74 -22.15 -5.71 -4.95
C ILE A 74 -22.84 -5.11 -6.19
N ASP A 75 -24.16 -4.99 -6.14
CA ASP A 75 -24.95 -4.20 -7.07
C ASP A 75 -24.94 -2.73 -6.64
N GLU A 76 -24.19 -1.92 -7.38
CA GLU A 76 -24.01 -0.48 -7.12
C GLU A 76 -25.32 0.31 -7.14
N SER A 77 -26.27 -0.08 -8.00
CA SER A 77 -27.55 0.59 -8.09
C SER A 77 -28.41 0.27 -6.87
N ALA A 78 -28.35 -0.97 -6.41
CA ALA A 78 -29.04 -1.39 -5.21
C ALA A 78 -28.42 -0.81 -3.93
N LEU A 79 -27.09 -0.68 -3.86
CA LEU A 79 -26.39 0.02 -2.77
C LEU A 79 -26.81 1.49 -2.71
N LEU A 80 -26.84 2.19 -3.85
CA LEU A 80 -27.34 3.57 -3.92
C LEU A 80 -28.79 3.69 -3.44
N ALA A 81 -29.65 2.76 -3.87
CA ALA A 81 -31.05 2.74 -3.46
C ALA A 81 -31.19 2.49 -1.96
N TYR A 82 -30.33 1.65 -1.37
CA TYR A 82 -30.27 1.40 0.07
C TYR A 82 -29.86 2.66 0.84
N ILE A 83 -28.78 3.33 0.44
CA ILE A 83 -28.32 4.61 1.01
C ILE A 83 -29.45 5.64 1.02
N LYS A 84 -30.18 5.79 -0.09
CA LYS A 84 -31.29 6.76 -0.19
C LYS A 84 -32.49 6.42 0.70
N ARG A 85 -32.62 5.16 1.12
CA ARG A 85 -33.67 4.71 2.05
C ARG A 85 -33.29 4.91 3.51
N ASN A 86 -32.01 5.12 3.81
CA ASN A 86 -31.52 5.37 5.15
C ASN A 86 -32.25 6.56 5.81
N ARG A 87 -32.50 6.44 7.12
CA ARG A 87 -33.29 7.42 7.88
C ARG A 87 -32.67 8.81 7.87
N THR A 88 -31.36 8.90 7.99
CA THR A 88 -30.60 10.16 8.03
C THR A 88 -30.67 10.85 6.68
N TYR A 89 -30.46 10.10 5.59
CA TYR A 89 -30.61 10.62 4.22
C TYR A 89 -32.01 11.23 4.00
N ARG A 90 -33.06 10.47 4.34
CA ARG A 90 -34.44 10.91 4.15
C ARG A 90 -34.80 12.12 5.00
N LYS A 91 -34.22 12.24 6.20
CA LYS A 91 -34.40 13.42 7.06
C LYS A 91 -33.78 14.65 6.41
N LEU A 92 -32.51 14.57 6.01
CA LEU A 92 -31.78 15.68 5.37
C LEU A 92 -32.45 16.13 4.07
N ALA A 93 -32.90 15.18 3.24
CA ALA A 93 -33.64 15.48 2.01
C ALA A 93 -34.97 16.23 2.27
N LYS A 94 -35.71 15.86 3.32
CA LYS A 94 -36.94 16.57 3.72
C LYS A 94 -36.67 17.99 4.24
N GLU A 95 -35.50 18.23 4.80
CA GLU A 95 -35.05 19.55 5.29
C GLU A 95 -34.47 20.42 4.15
N GLY A 96 -34.60 20.00 2.88
CA GLY A 96 -34.05 20.73 1.72
C GLY A 96 -32.54 20.58 1.55
N LYS A 97 -31.89 19.73 2.35
CA LYS A 97 -30.46 19.44 2.32
C LYS A 97 -30.20 18.07 1.69
N THR A 98 -30.71 17.83 0.47
CA THR A 98 -30.55 16.53 -0.19
C THR A 98 -29.07 16.13 -0.23
N PRO A 99 -28.68 15.01 0.42
CA PRO A 99 -27.28 14.62 0.46
C PRO A 99 -26.76 14.26 -0.93
N THR A 100 -25.50 14.60 -1.19
CA THR A 100 -24.82 14.20 -2.43
C THR A 100 -24.17 12.83 -2.23
N VAL A 101 -24.38 11.90 -3.17
CA VAL A 101 -23.79 10.54 -3.08
C VAL A 101 -22.96 10.28 -4.32
N SER A 102 -21.65 10.14 -4.14
CA SER A 102 -20.69 9.84 -5.19
C SER A 102 -20.16 8.43 -5.00
N LEU A 103 -20.78 7.46 -5.69
CA LEU A 103 -20.34 6.07 -5.63
C LEU A 103 -19.09 5.81 -6.46
N SER A 104 -18.81 6.63 -7.48
CA SER A 104 -17.67 6.44 -8.37
C SER A 104 -17.02 7.78 -8.73
N GLY A 105 -15.71 7.74 -8.95
CA GLY A 105 -14.90 8.91 -9.33
C GLY A 105 -13.62 9.04 -8.51
N THR A 106 -12.65 9.80 -9.00
CA THR A 106 -11.43 10.18 -8.27
C THR A 106 -11.67 11.54 -7.61
N VAL A 107 -12.58 11.61 -6.64
CA VAL A 107 -12.67 12.82 -5.81
C VAL A 107 -11.67 12.64 -4.68
N ALA A 108 -10.46 13.19 -4.85
CA ALA A 108 -9.54 13.35 -3.74
C ALA A 108 -10.23 14.24 -2.69
N SER A 109 -10.51 13.69 -1.51
CA SER A 109 -11.01 14.47 -0.38
C SER A 109 -10.11 15.70 -0.18
N ALA A 110 -10.71 16.87 0.05
CA ALA A 110 -9.95 18.09 0.35
C ALA A 110 -9.41 18.11 1.79
N LYS A 111 -9.82 17.14 2.64
CA LYS A 111 -9.46 17.10 4.07
C LYS A 111 -8.00 16.66 4.23
N PRO A 112 -7.22 17.20 5.18
CA PRO A 112 -5.85 16.72 5.40
C PRO A 112 -5.81 15.25 5.84
N LEU A 113 -4.74 14.53 5.47
CA LEU A 113 -4.54 13.15 5.93
C LEU A 113 -4.48 13.06 7.46
N ARG A 114 -4.97 11.96 8.01
CA ARG A 114 -4.96 11.67 9.45
C ARG A 114 -4.14 10.42 9.72
N LEU A 115 -3.21 10.52 10.67
CA LEU A 115 -2.35 9.41 11.04
C LEU A 115 -2.99 8.55 12.15
N LYS A 116 -2.94 7.23 11.99
CA LYS A 116 -3.17 6.24 13.06
C LYS A 116 -1.92 5.39 13.22
N LEU A 117 -1.12 5.64 14.26
CA LEU A 117 0.07 4.85 14.55
C LEU A 117 -0.31 3.65 15.42
N TYR A 118 0.04 2.45 14.99
CA TYR A 118 -0.14 1.20 15.71
C TYR A 118 1.24 0.66 16.11
N LEU A 119 1.62 0.81 17.37
CA LEU A 119 2.89 0.29 17.90
C LEU A 119 2.71 -1.14 18.37
N GLU A 120 3.37 -2.11 17.72
CA GLU A 120 3.40 -3.48 18.23
C GLU A 120 4.15 -3.52 19.57
N ALA A 121 3.50 -4.07 20.60
CA ALA A 121 4.06 -4.21 21.95
C ALA A 121 4.14 -5.68 22.36
N SER A 122 5.01 -6.41 21.68
CA SER A 122 5.44 -7.76 22.03
C SER A 122 6.83 -7.74 22.65
N ALA A 123 7.20 -8.83 23.34
CA ALA A 123 8.50 -8.95 23.99
C ALA A 123 9.69 -8.83 23.02
N SER A 124 9.50 -9.12 21.72
CA SER A 124 10.53 -8.95 20.68
C SER A 124 10.72 -7.49 20.26
N MET A 125 9.73 -6.61 20.49
CA MET A 125 9.81 -5.19 20.15
C MET A 125 10.52 -4.34 21.20
N PHE A 126 10.44 -4.70 22.48
CA PHE A 126 10.96 -3.87 23.57
C PHE A 126 12.46 -3.52 23.47
N PRO A 127 13.35 -4.39 22.97
CA PRO A 127 14.77 -4.07 22.85
C PRO A 127 15.12 -2.95 21.86
N TYR A 128 14.19 -2.52 20.99
CA TYR A 128 14.43 -1.46 20.00
C TYR A 128 14.45 -0.04 20.59
N ASP A 129 13.86 0.18 21.77
CA ASP A 129 13.93 1.46 22.50
C ASP A 129 14.59 1.30 23.86
N ALA A 130 15.59 0.41 23.93
CA ALA A 130 16.35 0.20 25.15
C ALA A 130 17.09 1.50 25.55
N PRO A 131 17.14 1.87 26.84
CA PRO A 131 17.82 3.10 27.28
C PRO A 131 19.31 3.19 26.95
N SER A 132 19.97 2.04 26.73
CA SER A 132 21.38 1.96 26.30
C SER A 132 21.57 2.14 24.79
N GLY A 133 20.48 2.35 24.06
CA GLY A 133 20.44 2.47 22.63
C GLY A 133 20.88 3.83 22.07
N ASN A 134 21.06 3.90 20.75
CA ASN A 134 21.32 5.14 20.03
C ASN A 134 20.04 5.98 19.78
N GLY A 135 18.86 5.39 20.03
CA GLY A 135 17.56 6.05 19.95
C GLY A 135 17.03 6.25 18.53
N ALA A 136 17.59 5.58 17.51
CA ALA A 136 17.17 5.73 16.12
C ALA A 136 15.71 5.27 15.93
N PHE A 137 15.30 4.16 16.55
CA PHE A 137 13.92 3.66 16.51
C PHE A 137 12.91 4.73 16.93
N LYS A 138 13.10 5.29 18.14
CA LYS A 138 12.23 6.34 18.66
C LYS A 138 12.30 7.62 17.83
N ARG A 139 13.49 8.00 17.34
CA ARG A 139 13.64 9.16 16.44
C ARG A 139 12.80 9.00 15.18
N THR A 140 12.85 7.84 14.52
CA THR A 140 12.04 7.56 13.33
C THR A 140 10.54 7.71 13.61
N LEU A 141 10.05 7.23 14.76
CA LEU A 141 8.65 7.41 15.14
C LEU A 141 8.31 8.88 15.41
N ASN A 142 9.20 9.61 16.09
CA ASN A 142 9.03 11.05 16.32
C ASN A 142 8.98 11.84 15.01
N ASP A 143 9.84 11.51 14.05
CA ASP A 143 9.89 12.18 12.75
C ASP A 143 8.57 11.94 11.99
N VAL A 144 8.11 10.70 11.88
CA VAL A 144 6.81 10.38 11.23
C VAL A 144 5.66 11.10 11.92
N LEU A 145 5.58 11.06 13.25
CA LEU A 145 4.51 11.72 14.01
C LEU A 145 4.52 13.24 13.84
N THR A 146 5.70 13.87 13.87
CA THR A 146 5.86 15.33 13.75
C THR A 146 5.46 15.81 12.36
N GLU A 147 5.85 15.08 11.31
CA GLU A 147 5.53 15.44 9.94
C GLU A 147 4.00 15.40 9.67
N PHE A 148 3.30 14.41 10.20
CA PHE A 148 1.82 14.38 10.11
C PHE A 148 1.15 15.44 11.00
N ASP A 149 1.66 15.66 12.21
CA ASP A 149 1.12 16.69 13.13
C ASP A 149 1.31 18.10 12.57
N GLY A 150 2.40 18.36 11.84
CA GLY A 150 2.65 19.65 11.18
C GLY A 150 1.62 20.00 10.10
N ILE A 151 1.00 18.99 9.46
CA ILE A 151 -0.05 19.19 8.45
C ILE A 151 -1.43 19.19 9.09
N ASN A 152 -1.67 18.32 10.07
CA ASN A 152 -2.97 18.15 10.69
C ASN A 152 -2.86 18.06 12.23
N PRO A 153 -2.63 19.20 12.91
CA PRO A 153 -2.29 19.23 14.33
C PRO A 153 -3.32 18.54 15.23
N GLY A 154 -2.83 17.66 16.11
CA GLY A 154 -3.63 16.98 17.14
C GLY A 154 -4.63 15.95 16.61
N GLN A 155 -4.65 15.65 15.31
CA GLN A 155 -5.54 14.62 14.73
C GLN A 155 -4.93 13.22 14.72
N GLY A 156 -3.63 13.09 14.99
CA GLY A 156 -2.96 11.80 15.08
C GLY A 156 -3.47 10.96 16.25
N LYS A 157 -3.73 9.66 16.01
CA LYS A 157 -4.10 8.69 17.05
C LYS A 157 -2.98 7.68 17.26
N LEU A 158 -2.75 7.33 18.52
CA LEU A 158 -1.72 6.37 18.93
C LEU A 158 -2.38 5.13 19.55
N PHE A 159 -2.04 3.97 19.01
CA PHE A 159 -2.52 2.68 19.45
C PHE A 159 -1.33 1.78 19.80
N VAL A 160 -1.60 0.84 20.70
CA VAL A 160 -0.72 -0.29 20.99
C VAL A 160 -1.41 -1.56 20.53
N VAL A 161 -0.65 -2.43 19.87
CA VAL A 161 -1.16 -3.68 19.33
C VAL A 161 -0.35 -4.88 19.80
N ASN A 162 -1.04 -5.98 20.13
CA ASN A 162 -0.43 -7.28 20.38
C ASN A 162 -1.41 -8.43 20.07
N THR A 163 -2.17 -8.92 21.04
CA THR A 163 -3.31 -9.82 20.81
C THR A 163 -4.60 -9.08 20.51
N GLU A 164 -4.61 -7.78 20.76
CA GLU A 164 -5.73 -6.85 20.63
C GLU A 164 -5.20 -5.45 20.29
N VAL A 165 -6.10 -4.53 19.94
CA VAL A 165 -5.78 -3.12 19.66
C VAL A 165 -6.30 -2.25 20.79
N ASN A 166 -5.39 -1.51 21.43
CA ASN A 166 -5.68 -0.64 22.56
C ASN A 166 -5.25 0.80 22.27
N ASP A 167 -5.97 1.78 22.83
CA ASP A 167 -5.48 3.16 22.87
C ASP A 167 -4.21 3.21 23.73
N LEU A 168 -3.15 3.85 23.21
CA LEU A 168 -1.90 4.02 23.95
C LEU A 168 -2.10 4.93 25.19
N GLY A 169 -3.07 5.84 25.13
CA GLY A 169 -3.42 6.77 26.21
C GLY A 169 -2.47 7.95 26.35
N LEU A 170 -1.66 8.21 25.32
CA LEU A 170 -0.70 9.31 25.29
C LEU A 170 -1.05 10.31 24.18
N SER A 171 -0.94 11.59 24.51
CA SER A 171 -0.80 12.64 23.47
C SER A 171 0.58 12.55 22.81
N LEU A 172 0.74 13.16 21.63
CA LEU A 172 2.02 13.24 20.94
C LEU A 172 3.12 13.87 21.82
N SER A 173 2.81 14.96 22.53
CA SER A 173 3.77 15.59 23.44
C SER A 173 4.20 14.67 24.59
N GLN A 174 3.30 13.83 25.10
CA GLN A 174 3.64 12.86 26.13
C GLN A 174 4.50 11.73 25.55
N PHE A 175 4.11 11.19 24.39
CA PHE A 175 4.87 10.17 23.67
C PHE A 175 6.33 10.59 23.45
N PHE A 176 6.57 11.83 23.02
CA PHE A 176 7.94 12.34 22.80
C PHE A 176 8.78 12.39 24.08
N LYS A 177 8.16 12.60 25.25
CA LYS A 177 8.83 12.73 26.55
C LYS A 177 9.10 11.39 27.25
N GLU A 178 8.52 10.30 26.78
CA GLU A 178 8.75 8.97 27.37
C GLU A 178 10.22 8.58 27.27
N LYS A 179 10.80 7.99 28.32
CA LYS A 179 12.20 7.54 28.28
C LYS A 179 12.37 6.23 27.50
N ASP A 180 11.36 5.37 27.60
CA ASP A 180 11.19 4.11 26.85
C ASP A 180 9.70 4.09 26.45
N ILE A 181 9.41 4.19 25.15
CA ILE A 181 8.04 4.24 24.62
C ILE A 181 7.23 2.98 24.95
N PHE A 182 7.90 1.86 25.23
CA PHE A 182 7.25 0.62 25.62
C PHE A 182 6.88 0.57 27.10
N THR A 183 7.29 1.53 27.93
CA THR A 183 6.92 1.58 29.35
C THR A 183 5.40 1.55 29.53
N VAL A 184 4.69 2.39 28.76
CA VAL A 184 3.23 2.44 28.76
C VAL A 184 2.65 1.29 27.94
N ALA A 185 3.25 0.96 26.79
CA ALA A 185 2.74 -0.08 25.92
C ALA A 185 2.70 -1.48 26.58
N LYS A 186 3.68 -1.78 27.45
CA LYS A 186 3.76 -3.04 28.22
C LYS A 186 2.56 -3.29 29.14
N THR A 187 1.82 -2.24 29.51
CA THR A 187 0.65 -2.36 30.39
C THR A 187 -0.66 -2.62 29.64
N LYS A 188 -0.62 -2.78 28.31
CA LYS A 188 -1.79 -2.93 27.44
C LYS A 188 -1.75 -4.29 26.74
N GLY A 189 -2.74 -5.14 27.01
CA GLY A 189 -2.86 -6.47 26.39
C GLY A 189 -1.74 -7.45 26.74
N LYS A 190 -1.64 -8.55 25.98
CA LYS A 190 -0.71 -9.64 26.24
C LYS A 190 0.57 -9.47 25.42
N THR A 191 1.69 -9.23 26.10
CA THR A 191 2.99 -8.91 25.45
C THR A 191 3.80 -10.12 25.01
N THR A 192 3.34 -11.35 25.26
CA THR A 192 4.10 -12.58 24.96
C THR A 192 3.93 -13.07 23.51
N SER A 193 3.01 -12.48 22.74
CA SER A 193 2.65 -12.93 21.40
C SER A 193 1.89 -11.85 20.64
N THR A 194 1.94 -11.89 19.31
CA THR A 194 1.26 -10.94 18.43
C THR A 194 0.25 -11.69 17.55
N ASN A 195 -1.00 -11.24 17.54
CA ASN A 195 -2.06 -11.77 16.68
C ASN A 195 -2.10 -10.95 15.38
N PHE A 196 -1.22 -11.27 14.43
CA PHE A 196 -1.17 -10.55 13.15
C PHE A 196 -2.47 -10.62 12.36
N GLU A 197 -3.26 -11.71 12.45
CA GLU A 197 -4.57 -11.80 11.81
C GLU A 197 -5.50 -10.71 12.33
N GLY A 198 -5.69 -10.67 13.65
CA GLY A 198 -6.56 -9.71 14.31
C GLY A 198 -6.08 -8.28 14.09
N ILE A 199 -4.77 -8.03 14.21
CA ILE A 199 -4.18 -6.70 14.05
C ILE A 199 -4.38 -6.18 12.63
N PHE A 200 -3.97 -6.94 11.60
CA PHE A 200 -4.13 -6.47 10.22
C PHE A 200 -5.61 -6.33 9.86
N SER A 201 -6.49 -7.23 10.33
CA SER A 201 -7.94 -7.12 10.12
C SER A 201 -8.51 -5.85 10.75
N GLU A 202 -8.11 -5.54 11.98
CA GLU A 202 -8.54 -4.32 12.69
C GLU A 202 -8.03 -3.06 11.99
N ILE A 203 -6.76 -3.04 11.59
CA ILE A 203 -6.16 -1.91 10.89
C ILE A 203 -6.86 -1.69 9.54
N LEU A 204 -7.01 -2.72 8.72
CA LEU A 204 -7.69 -2.61 7.43
C LEU A 204 -9.14 -2.14 7.58
N ARG A 205 -9.89 -2.69 8.55
CA ARG A 205 -11.28 -2.28 8.83
C ARG A 205 -11.39 -0.84 9.30
N ASN A 206 -10.46 -0.40 10.14
CA ASN A 206 -10.48 0.93 10.73
C ASN A 206 -9.72 1.97 9.92
N THR A 207 -9.15 1.61 8.76
CA THR A 207 -8.54 2.56 7.83
C THR A 207 -9.60 2.96 6.81
N SER A 208 -10.11 4.18 6.92
CA SER A 208 -11.13 4.71 6.01
C SER A 208 -10.92 6.21 5.83
N GLY A 209 -11.65 6.86 4.93
CA GLY A 209 -11.45 8.30 4.79
C GLY A 209 -10.04 8.65 4.31
N ASP A 210 -9.58 9.79 4.80
CA ASP A 210 -8.22 10.30 4.70
C ASP A 210 -7.26 9.67 5.73
N ASP A 211 -7.57 8.48 6.29
CA ASP A 211 -6.71 7.82 7.26
C ASP A 211 -5.54 7.10 6.60
N VAL A 212 -4.34 7.34 7.13
CA VAL A 212 -3.14 6.53 6.90
C VAL A 212 -2.81 5.82 8.21
N SER A 213 -2.97 4.50 8.22
CA SER A 213 -2.62 3.67 9.35
C SER A 213 -1.20 3.15 9.21
N VAL A 214 -0.39 3.22 10.27
CA VAL A 214 1.02 2.81 10.24
C VAL A 214 1.26 1.82 11.35
N LEU A 215 1.47 0.55 11.00
CA LEU A 215 1.92 -0.48 11.93
C LEU A 215 3.45 -0.44 12.05
N VAL A 216 3.95 -0.36 13.28
CA VAL A 216 5.38 -0.46 13.62
C VAL A 216 5.62 -1.84 14.23
N SER A 217 6.42 -2.68 13.57
CA SER A 217 6.57 -4.10 13.93
C SER A 217 7.90 -4.66 13.44
N ASP A 218 8.44 -5.68 14.11
CA ASP A 218 9.56 -6.48 13.61
C ASP A 218 9.13 -7.58 12.62
N LEU A 219 7.82 -7.74 12.43
CA LEU A 219 7.14 -8.74 11.60
C LEU A 219 7.61 -10.17 11.85
N ILE A 220 8.12 -10.47 13.05
CA ILE A 220 8.50 -11.83 13.41
C ILE A 220 7.21 -12.63 13.66
N TYR A 221 6.87 -13.48 12.71
CA TYR A 221 5.70 -14.34 12.85
C TYR A 221 5.98 -15.49 13.83
N SER A 222 5.39 -15.40 15.02
CA SER A 222 5.38 -16.45 16.02
C SER A 222 3.98 -16.60 16.61
N ASP A 223 3.27 -17.66 16.21
CA ASP A 223 1.97 -18.00 16.79
C ASP A 223 2.14 -19.13 17.83
N PRO A 224 1.83 -18.89 19.12
CA PRO A 224 1.92 -19.91 20.17
C PRO A 224 1.06 -21.14 19.92
N SER A 225 -0.04 -21.03 19.15
CA SER A 225 -0.90 -22.16 18.79
C SER A 225 -0.23 -23.13 17.81
N LEU A 226 0.83 -22.69 17.12
CA LEU A 226 1.63 -23.48 16.19
C LEU A 226 2.84 -24.14 16.88
N ALA A 227 2.89 -24.12 18.22
CA ALA A 227 3.94 -24.80 18.97
C ALA A 227 4.03 -26.29 18.62
N GLY A 228 5.23 -26.76 18.29
CA GLY A 228 5.48 -28.15 17.85
C GLY A 228 5.28 -28.40 16.36
N MET A 229 4.80 -27.41 15.58
CA MET A 229 4.82 -27.49 14.12
C MET A 229 6.21 -27.27 13.55
N SER A 230 6.46 -27.76 12.34
CA SER A 230 7.68 -27.42 11.60
C SER A 230 7.65 -25.97 11.14
N ALA A 231 8.82 -25.34 11.02
CA ALA A 231 8.94 -23.97 10.50
C ALA A 231 8.19 -23.79 9.18
N GLN A 232 8.29 -24.75 8.26
CA GLN A 232 7.57 -24.69 6.98
C GLN A 232 6.05 -24.60 7.15
N LYS A 233 5.45 -25.43 8.02
CA LYS A 233 4.00 -25.38 8.28
C LYS A 233 3.57 -24.04 8.88
N THR A 234 4.36 -23.51 9.81
CA THR A 234 4.13 -22.20 10.43
C THR A 234 4.15 -21.08 9.39
N LEU A 235 5.11 -21.12 8.46
CA LEU A 235 5.26 -20.13 7.40
C LEU A 235 4.16 -20.21 6.32
N ASP A 236 3.71 -21.42 5.98
CA ASP A 236 2.60 -21.64 5.07
C ASP A 236 1.27 -21.14 5.67
N ALA A 237 1.08 -21.34 6.97
CA ALA A 237 -0.05 -20.79 7.72
C ALA A 237 -0.05 -19.25 7.69
N ALA A 238 1.09 -18.61 7.96
CA ALA A 238 1.24 -17.15 7.89
C ALA A 238 0.86 -16.57 6.53
N SER A 239 1.30 -17.24 5.45
CA SER A 239 0.98 -16.85 4.07
C SER A 239 -0.53 -16.93 3.81
N SER A 240 -1.16 -18.02 4.24
CA SER A 240 -2.60 -18.28 4.04
C SER A 240 -3.46 -17.30 4.84
N LEU A 241 -3.03 -17.00 6.06
CA LEU A 241 -3.65 -16.06 6.98
C LEU A 241 -3.72 -14.65 6.37
N LEU A 242 -2.58 -14.09 5.97
CA LEU A 242 -2.56 -12.74 5.40
C LEU A 242 -3.23 -12.67 4.03
N THR A 243 -3.24 -13.77 3.25
CA THR A 243 -4.05 -13.82 2.03
C THR A 243 -5.54 -13.60 2.36
N THR A 244 -6.05 -14.31 3.37
CA THR A 244 -7.45 -14.18 3.82
C THR A 244 -7.76 -12.78 4.35
N VAL A 245 -6.86 -12.21 5.16
CA VAL A 245 -7.06 -10.89 5.77
C VAL A 245 -7.07 -9.77 4.74
N PHE A 246 -6.15 -9.79 3.76
CA PHE A 246 -6.03 -8.70 2.78
C PHE A 246 -6.97 -8.86 1.58
N ASN A 247 -7.42 -10.07 1.24
CA ASN A 247 -8.26 -10.33 0.06
C ASN A 247 -9.49 -9.39 -0.08
N PRO A 248 -10.30 -9.16 0.98
CA PRO A 248 -11.47 -8.29 0.92
C PRO A 248 -11.12 -6.82 0.66
N TYR A 249 -9.89 -6.40 0.97
CA TYR A 249 -9.45 -5.01 0.92
C TYR A 249 -8.54 -4.71 -0.26
N ALA A 250 -8.05 -5.74 -0.96
CA ALA A 250 -7.02 -5.59 -1.99
C ALA A 250 -7.42 -4.68 -3.16
N SER A 251 -8.72 -4.47 -3.42
CA SER A 251 -9.20 -3.52 -4.45
C SER A 251 -9.43 -2.09 -3.94
N THR A 252 -9.47 -1.86 -2.63
CA THR A 252 -9.80 -0.55 -2.03
C THR A 252 -8.66 0.05 -1.22
N HIS A 253 -7.72 -0.78 -0.77
CA HIS A 253 -6.59 -0.39 0.06
C HIS A 253 -5.29 -0.81 -0.58
N SER A 254 -4.23 -0.06 -0.30
CA SER A 254 -2.86 -0.41 -0.64
C SER A 254 -2.00 -0.37 0.61
N MET A 255 -0.85 -1.05 0.54
CA MET A 255 0.11 -1.09 1.64
C MET A 255 1.53 -0.79 1.16
N LEU A 256 2.22 0.14 1.82
CA LEU A 256 3.67 0.32 1.70
C LEU A 256 4.36 -0.34 2.89
N VAL A 257 5.32 -1.21 2.64
CA VAL A 257 6.24 -1.72 3.67
C VAL A 257 7.56 -0.98 3.55
N VAL A 258 7.98 -0.30 4.60
CA VAL A 258 9.29 0.34 4.71
C VAL A 258 10.14 -0.47 5.66
N LYS A 259 11.30 -0.94 5.18
CA LYS A 259 12.31 -1.63 5.98
C LYS A 259 13.29 -0.60 6.56
N LEU A 260 13.45 -0.65 7.87
CA LEU A 260 14.38 0.17 8.63
C LEU A 260 15.32 -0.73 9.45
N LYS A 261 16.41 -0.17 9.95
CA LYS A 261 17.29 -0.77 10.94
C LYS A 261 17.41 0.15 12.14
N SER A 262 17.34 -0.44 13.33
CA SER A 262 17.71 0.26 14.56
C SER A 262 18.56 -0.65 15.43
N ASP A 263 19.24 -0.04 16.38
CA ASP A 263 19.78 -0.74 17.53
C ASP A 263 18.74 -1.61 18.24
N PHE A 264 19.22 -2.76 18.70
CA PHE A 264 18.48 -3.75 19.45
C PHE A 264 19.39 -4.20 20.58
N ALA A 265 18.97 -3.99 21.83
CA ALA A 265 19.74 -4.39 22.99
C ALA A 265 18.85 -5.14 23.99
N GLY A 266 18.84 -6.47 23.90
CA GLY A 266 17.97 -7.26 24.77
C GLY A 266 17.83 -8.72 24.41
N THR A 267 16.67 -9.28 24.72
CA THR A 267 16.33 -10.67 24.45
C THR A 267 15.66 -10.77 23.09
N TYR A 268 16.27 -11.52 22.18
CA TYR A 268 15.64 -12.03 20.97
C TYR A 268 14.83 -13.29 21.30
N TYR A 269 13.62 -13.37 20.75
CA TYR A 269 12.74 -14.53 20.86
C TYR A 269 12.61 -15.13 19.47
N SER A 270 13.10 -16.35 19.28
CA SER A 270 12.96 -17.05 18.00
C SER A 270 11.53 -17.54 17.78
N TRP A 271 11.19 -17.94 16.55
CA TRP A 271 9.86 -18.47 16.21
C TRP A 271 9.42 -19.64 17.10
N ASN A 272 10.37 -20.45 17.59
CA ASN A 272 10.13 -21.57 18.49
C ASN A 272 10.29 -21.21 19.99
N ASN A 273 10.23 -19.93 20.32
CA ASN A 273 10.35 -19.37 21.68
C ASN A 273 11.71 -19.58 22.38
N ALA A 274 12.78 -19.90 21.65
CA ALA A 274 14.12 -19.89 22.23
C ALA A 274 14.57 -18.45 22.48
N LYS A 275 15.17 -18.21 23.65
CA LYS A 275 15.61 -16.89 24.09
C LYS A 275 17.09 -16.74 23.87
N LYS A 276 17.51 -15.65 23.21
CA LYS A 276 18.93 -15.33 23.01
C LYS A 276 19.20 -13.88 23.35
N LYS A 277 20.36 -13.61 23.95
CA LYS A 277 20.81 -12.22 24.11
C LYS A 277 21.42 -11.75 22.79
N TYR A 278 21.00 -10.55 22.37
CA TYR A 278 21.52 -9.90 21.18
C TYR A 278 21.72 -8.42 21.48
N ALA A 279 22.84 -7.88 20.99
CA ALA A 279 23.18 -6.47 21.03
C ALA A 279 23.77 -6.10 19.67
N GLY A 280 23.11 -5.21 18.94
CA GLY A 280 23.49 -4.80 17.59
C GLY A 280 22.30 -4.24 16.83
N GLU A 281 22.46 -3.91 15.56
CA GLU A 281 21.33 -3.46 14.74
C GLU A 281 20.45 -4.63 14.33
N ARG A 282 19.13 -4.41 14.18
CA ARG A 282 18.17 -5.36 13.61
C ARG A 282 17.12 -4.67 12.73
N PRO A 283 16.56 -5.40 11.75
CA PRO A 283 15.52 -4.87 10.90
C PRO A 283 14.16 -4.80 11.61
N TYR A 284 13.44 -3.71 11.38
CA TYR A 284 12.03 -3.53 11.72
C TYR A 284 11.31 -2.82 10.57
N TYR A 285 9.98 -2.76 10.62
CA TYR A 285 9.15 -2.36 9.50
C TYR A 285 8.08 -1.35 9.90
N LEU A 286 7.81 -0.42 8.98
CA LEU A 286 6.58 0.35 8.95
C LEU A 286 5.68 -0.22 7.86
N CYS A 287 4.49 -0.71 8.21
CA CYS A 287 3.46 -1.07 7.25
C CYS A 287 2.42 0.05 7.20
N LEU A 288 2.54 0.91 6.20
CA LEU A 288 1.60 2.00 5.94
C LEU A 288 0.44 1.47 5.11
N ILE A 289 -0.76 1.53 5.65
CA ILE A 289 -1.99 1.05 5.03
C ILE A 289 -2.90 2.26 4.88
N GLY A 290 -3.42 2.44 3.67
CA GLY A 290 -4.36 3.50 3.35
C GLY A 290 -5.26 3.04 2.22
N ARG A 291 -6.37 3.73 2.04
CA ARG A 291 -7.19 3.57 0.83
C ARG A 291 -6.38 3.95 -0.41
N ASN A 292 -6.71 3.39 -1.57
CA ASN A 292 -5.94 3.60 -2.81
C ASN A 292 -5.79 5.09 -3.15
N GLU A 293 -6.87 5.86 -3.05
CA GLU A 293 -6.90 7.30 -3.27
C GLU A 293 -6.14 8.08 -2.18
N THR A 294 -6.18 7.61 -0.94
CA THR A 294 -5.48 8.22 0.21
C THR A 294 -3.97 8.04 0.06
N MET A 295 -3.53 6.83 -0.30
CA MET A 295 -2.14 6.54 -0.62
C MET A 295 -1.70 7.33 -1.87
N GLN A 296 -2.54 7.42 -2.90
CA GLN A 296 -2.26 8.26 -4.07
C GLN A 296 -2.05 9.73 -3.67
N LYS A 297 -2.92 10.28 -2.82
CA LYS A 297 -2.79 11.65 -2.31
C LYS A 297 -1.50 11.85 -1.54
N LEU A 298 -1.14 10.93 -0.63
CA LEU A 298 0.14 10.93 0.08
C LEU A 298 1.34 11.02 -0.89
N TYR A 299 1.28 10.31 -2.02
CA TYR A 299 2.36 10.32 -3.00
C TYR A 299 2.34 11.47 -3.99
N GLN A 300 1.21 12.10 -4.27
CA GLN A 300 1.08 13.09 -5.36
C GLN A 300 0.96 14.52 -4.86
N ASP A 301 0.25 14.75 -3.76
CA ASP A 301 -0.01 16.10 -3.25
C ASP A 301 1.25 16.67 -2.60
N GLN A 302 1.62 17.89 -3.03
CA GLN A 302 2.83 18.57 -2.60
C GLN A 302 2.83 18.89 -1.10
N THR A 303 1.65 18.95 -0.48
CA THR A 303 1.47 19.12 0.97
C THR A 303 2.19 18.01 1.75
N TYR A 304 2.24 16.78 1.22
CA TYR A 304 2.86 15.61 1.88
C TYR A 304 4.29 15.33 1.41
N GLN A 305 4.93 16.27 0.72
CA GLN A 305 6.26 16.07 0.14
C GLN A 305 7.36 15.73 1.16
N THR A 306 7.21 16.14 2.42
CA THR A 306 8.16 15.86 3.50
C THR A 306 7.89 14.50 4.12
N ILE A 307 6.63 14.17 4.38
CA ILE A 307 6.20 12.85 4.87
C ILE A 307 6.66 11.72 3.94
N ARG A 308 6.53 11.90 2.62
CA ARG A 308 6.85 10.82 1.66
C ARG A 308 8.36 10.58 1.46
N ARG A 309 9.24 11.29 2.18
CA ARG A 309 10.71 11.06 2.15
C ARG A 309 11.12 9.94 3.10
N PHE A 310 10.52 8.76 2.91
CA PHE A 310 10.81 7.59 3.73
C PHE A 310 12.28 7.18 3.67
N ASP A 311 12.95 7.48 2.55
CA ASP A 311 14.38 7.29 2.32
C ASP A 311 15.28 8.15 3.21
N GLN A 312 14.73 9.20 3.83
CA GLN A 312 15.44 10.08 4.76
C GLN A 312 15.23 9.69 6.23
N LEU A 313 14.37 8.70 6.51
CA LEU A 313 14.15 8.23 7.88
C LEU A 313 15.41 7.54 8.44
N PRO A 314 15.72 7.71 9.74
CA PRO A 314 16.83 7.02 10.37
C PRO A 314 16.77 5.51 10.17
N GLY A 315 17.86 4.95 9.62
CA GLY A 315 17.99 3.51 9.39
C GLY A 315 17.25 2.97 8.17
N TYR A 316 16.73 3.83 7.26
CA TYR A 316 16.07 3.36 6.03
C TYR A 316 16.98 2.42 5.24
N ALA A 317 16.42 1.30 4.80
CA ALA A 317 17.12 0.33 3.98
C ALA A 317 16.42 0.11 2.64
N ASP A 318 15.11 -0.13 2.64
CA ASP A 318 14.34 -0.49 1.44
C ASP A 318 12.84 -0.25 1.65
N SER A 319 12.05 -0.35 0.59
CA SER A 319 10.59 -0.37 0.68
C SER A 319 9.93 -1.19 -0.43
N TRP A 320 8.69 -1.63 -0.22
CA TRP A 320 7.89 -2.32 -1.22
C TRP A 320 6.40 -1.94 -1.11
N PHE A 321 5.78 -1.66 -2.25
CA PHE A 321 4.37 -1.29 -2.33
C PHE A 321 3.52 -2.46 -2.84
N PHE A 322 2.45 -2.75 -2.11
CA PHE A 322 1.40 -3.70 -2.47
C PHE A 322 0.15 -2.92 -2.85
N GLY A 323 -0.31 -3.12 -4.07
CA GLY A 323 -1.54 -2.56 -4.61
C GLY A 323 -2.09 -3.48 -5.69
N ARG A 324 -3.40 -3.37 -5.95
CA ARG A 324 -4.06 -4.08 -7.04
C ARG A 324 -4.44 -3.06 -8.09
N ASP A 325 -3.77 -3.13 -9.22
CA ASP A 325 -4.28 -2.51 -10.44
C ASP A 325 -5.32 -3.48 -11.02
N ASP A 326 -6.61 -3.12 -10.86
CA ASP A 326 -7.74 -3.90 -11.36
C ASP A 326 -7.81 -3.97 -12.90
N LYS A 327 -7.00 -3.15 -13.57
CA LYS A 327 -6.83 -3.09 -15.02
C LYS A 327 -5.36 -3.11 -15.36
N THR A 328 -4.96 -3.92 -16.33
CA THR A 328 -3.70 -3.76 -17.05
C THR A 328 -3.72 -2.36 -17.68
N THR A 329 -3.11 -1.40 -16.99
CA THR A 329 -3.02 -0.04 -17.49
C THR A 329 -1.91 -0.03 -18.50
N THR A 330 -2.22 0.21 -19.78
CA THR A 330 -1.20 0.57 -20.75
C THR A 330 -0.81 2.01 -20.45
N PRO A 331 0.38 2.28 -19.89
CA PRO A 331 0.80 3.65 -19.62
C PRO A 331 0.87 4.42 -20.93
N PHE A 332 0.62 5.73 -20.88
CA PHE A 332 0.89 6.57 -22.04
C PHE A 332 2.38 6.46 -22.40
N TYR A 333 2.67 6.29 -23.69
CA TYR A 333 4.05 6.28 -24.18
C TYR A 333 4.14 6.85 -25.58
N SER A 334 5.33 7.35 -25.93
CA SER A 334 5.66 7.82 -27.27
C SER A 334 7.15 7.66 -27.54
N ILE A 335 7.50 7.25 -28.75
CA ILE A 335 8.88 7.21 -29.23
C ILE A 335 9.38 8.65 -29.43
N LEU A 336 10.62 8.91 -29.03
CA LEU A 336 11.27 10.23 -29.16
C LEU A 336 12.21 10.22 -30.37
N VAL A 337 11.67 10.43 -31.57
CA VAL A 337 12.43 10.34 -32.84
C VAL A 337 13.55 11.38 -33.01
N ASN A 338 13.54 12.44 -32.19
CA ASN A 338 14.53 13.53 -32.21
C ASN A 338 15.43 13.56 -30.96
N ASP A 339 15.35 12.56 -30.08
CA ASP A 339 16.15 12.52 -28.86
C ASP A 339 17.64 12.25 -29.19
N PRO A 340 18.59 12.97 -28.56
CA PRO A 340 20.02 12.84 -28.85
C PRO A 340 20.61 11.46 -28.51
N ALA A 341 19.96 10.66 -27.65
CA ALA A 341 20.37 9.29 -27.37
C ALA A 341 20.00 8.31 -28.50
N LYS A 342 19.26 8.75 -29.52
CA LYS A 342 18.97 7.95 -30.71
C LYS A 342 20.25 7.51 -31.40
N LYS A 343 20.33 6.22 -31.75
CA LYS A 343 21.33 5.68 -32.68
C LYS A 343 20.63 4.99 -33.84
N GLY A 344 21.13 5.18 -35.06
CA GLY A 344 20.47 4.73 -36.29
C GLY A 344 19.51 5.77 -36.87
N ARG A 345 18.90 5.43 -38.02
CA ARG A 345 17.90 6.24 -38.70
C ARG A 345 16.54 5.59 -38.60
N PHE A 346 15.54 6.39 -38.28
CA PHE A 346 14.13 6.02 -38.31
C PHE A 346 13.31 7.30 -38.21
N LYS A 347 12.07 7.24 -38.66
CA LYS A 347 11.11 8.34 -38.58
C LYS A 347 9.76 7.81 -38.14
N ARG A 348 8.89 8.70 -37.66
CA ARG A 348 7.48 8.42 -37.43
C ARG A 348 6.82 7.88 -38.71
N SER A 349 5.91 6.91 -38.57
CA SER A 349 5.25 6.33 -39.74
C SER A 349 4.42 7.34 -40.52
N ASN A 350 4.36 7.16 -41.84
CA ASN A 350 3.55 8.04 -42.69
C ASN A 350 2.05 7.97 -42.34
N GLU A 351 1.57 6.81 -41.87
CA GLU A 351 0.19 6.64 -41.40
C GLU A 351 -0.09 7.49 -40.17
N GLU A 352 0.77 7.43 -39.15
CA GLU A 352 0.61 8.23 -37.95
C GLU A 352 0.69 9.73 -38.26
N VAL A 353 1.53 10.14 -39.21
CA VAL A 353 1.58 11.55 -39.67
C VAL A 353 0.24 11.95 -40.30
N ARG A 354 -0.31 11.14 -41.21
CA ARG A 354 -1.60 11.43 -41.89
C ARG A 354 -2.77 11.48 -40.90
N SER A 355 -2.78 10.60 -39.90
CA SER A 355 -3.83 10.54 -38.89
C SER A 355 -3.66 11.55 -37.75
N HIS A 356 -2.60 12.36 -37.78
CA HIS A 356 -2.29 13.36 -36.74
C HIS A 356 -2.24 12.74 -35.33
N ALA A 357 -1.74 11.51 -35.21
CA ALA A 357 -1.61 10.83 -33.92
C ALA A 357 -0.81 11.67 -32.90
N LYS A 358 -1.24 11.68 -31.63
CA LYS A 358 -0.59 12.46 -30.58
C LYS A 358 0.69 11.81 -30.04
N ALA A 359 0.79 10.49 -30.19
CA ALA A 359 1.93 9.69 -29.79
C ALA A 359 2.50 8.95 -31.01
N ILE A 360 3.77 8.58 -30.92
CA ILE A 360 4.49 7.82 -31.95
C ILE A 360 4.67 6.40 -31.43
N HIS A 361 4.08 5.41 -32.09
CA HIS A 361 4.21 3.98 -31.76
C HIS A 361 4.79 3.17 -32.92
N THR A 362 4.79 3.73 -34.12
CA THR A 362 5.24 3.08 -35.36
C THR A 362 6.35 3.88 -36.03
N LEU A 363 7.43 3.18 -36.41
CA LEU A 363 8.59 3.76 -37.08
C LEU A 363 8.74 3.20 -38.50
N ASP A 364 8.98 4.08 -39.46
CA ASP A 364 9.35 3.74 -40.84
C ASP A 364 10.86 3.93 -41.05
N ASN A 365 11.39 3.23 -42.06
CA ASN A 365 12.77 3.37 -42.55
C ASN A 365 13.81 3.11 -41.46
N VAL A 366 13.61 2.04 -40.70
CA VAL A 366 14.47 1.71 -39.56
C VAL A 366 15.79 1.11 -40.01
N GLU A 367 16.87 1.86 -39.82
CA GLU A 367 18.24 1.49 -40.18
C GLU A 367 19.18 1.62 -38.98
N ALA A 368 20.14 0.68 -38.89
CA ALA A 368 21.18 0.70 -37.87
C ALA A 368 22.13 1.90 -38.02
N ASP A 369 22.79 2.27 -36.93
CA ASP A 369 23.86 3.26 -36.94
C ASP A 369 25.00 2.81 -37.88
N VAL A 370 25.58 3.77 -38.60
CA VAL A 370 26.62 3.47 -39.58
C VAL A 370 27.93 3.02 -38.93
N THR A 371 28.21 3.49 -37.72
CA THR A 371 29.49 3.32 -37.02
C THR A 371 29.56 1.98 -36.31
N ASP A 372 28.61 1.71 -35.41
CA ASP A 372 28.62 0.53 -34.53
C ASP A 372 27.58 -0.53 -34.92
N LYS A 373 26.80 -0.29 -35.98
CA LYS A 373 25.69 -1.15 -36.45
C LYS A 373 24.61 -1.41 -35.40
N SER A 374 24.58 -0.61 -34.33
CA SER A 374 23.56 -0.70 -33.29
C SER A 374 22.32 0.14 -33.64
N LEU A 375 21.22 -0.13 -32.96
CA LEU A 375 20.01 0.67 -33.02
C LEU A 375 19.60 1.01 -31.59
N THR A 376 19.34 2.29 -31.32
CA THR A 376 18.82 2.75 -30.02
C THR A 376 17.60 3.62 -30.22
N ILE A 377 16.48 3.23 -29.60
CA ILE A 377 15.18 3.87 -29.70
C ILE A 377 14.79 4.40 -28.32
N PRO A 378 14.81 5.73 -28.12
CA PRO A 378 14.34 6.35 -26.89
C PRO A 378 12.81 6.40 -26.84
N VAL A 379 12.24 5.97 -25.72
CA VAL A 379 10.78 5.89 -25.51
C VAL A 379 10.43 6.62 -24.22
N ALA A 380 9.57 7.64 -24.30
CA ALA A 380 9.01 8.30 -23.14
C ALA A 380 7.77 7.55 -22.67
N VAL A 381 7.65 7.30 -21.36
CA VAL A 381 6.55 6.55 -20.75
C VAL A 381 6.07 7.27 -19.50
N ASP A 382 4.76 7.34 -19.30
CA ASP A 382 4.15 7.78 -18.05
C ASP A 382 3.95 6.58 -17.10
N LEU A 383 4.93 6.36 -16.23
CA LEU A 383 4.85 5.33 -15.19
C LEU A 383 4.27 5.85 -13.87
N SER A 384 3.77 7.10 -13.83
CA SER A 384 3.32 7.71 -12.58
C SER A 384 2.21 6.87 -11.92
N ALA A 385 1.32 6.29 -12.73
CA ALA A 385 0.17 5.51 -12.29
C ALA A 385 0.52 4.20 -11.56
N LEU A 386 1.68 3.58 -11.82
CA LEU A 386 2.00 2.22 -11.33
C LEU A 386 2.29 2.15 -9.81
N ARG A 387 2.58 3.29 -9.17
CA ARG A 387 2.88 3.39 -7.73
C ARG A 387 3.98 2.44 -7.22
N LEU A 388 4.95 2.13 -8.08
CA LEU A 388 6.09 1.27 -7.73
C LEU A 388 7.28 2.11 -7.24
N PRO A 389 8.18 1.54 -6.41
CA PRO A 389 9.40 2.23 -6.00
C PRO A 389 10.21 2.72 -7.21
N ALA A 390 10.77 3.92 -7.12
CA ALA A 390 11.60 4.50 -8.18
C ALA A 390 12.74 3.54 -8.55
N SER A 391 13.35 2.87 -7.56
CA SER A 391 14.40 1.87 -7.77
C SER A 391 13.97 0.72 -8.69
N LEU A 392 12.71 0.29 -8.63
CA LEU A 392 12.18 -0.73 -9.53
C LEU A 392 11.85 -0.14 -10.91
N LEU A 393 11.26 1.06 -10.95
CA LEU A 393 10.91 1.72 -12.21
C LEU A 393 12.15 2.12 -13.03
N THR A 394 13.27 2.44 -12.38
CA THR A 394 14.53 2.82 -13.06
C THR A 394 15.50 1.66 -13.26
N ASP A 395 15.24 0.47 -12.71
CA ASP A 395 16.08 -0.72 -12.92
C ASP A 395 15.77 -1.35 -14.28
N ALA A 396 16.65 -1.11 -15.25
CA ALA A 396 16.55 -1.64 -16.60
C ALA A 396 16.44 -3.18 -16.64
N SER A 397 16.95 -3.91 -15.64
CA SER A 397 16.87 -5.37 -15.59
C SER A 397 15.47 -5.91 -15.29
N GLN A 398 14.57 -5.06 -14.81
CA GLN A 398 13.15 -5.38 -14.58
C GLN A 398 12.33 -5.36 -15.86
N TYR A 399 12.88 -4.83 -16.95
CA TYR A 399 12.18 -4.71 -18.22
C TYR A 399 12.55 -5.86 -19.16
N VAL A 400 11.55 -6.48 -19.77
CA VAL A 400 11.70 -7.46 -20.83
C VAL A 400 11.30 -6.83 -22.14
N VAL A 401 12.11 -7.08 -23.18
CA VAL A 401 11.71 -6.75 -24.55
C VAL A 401 11.71 -8.04 -25.36
N GLU A 402 10.56 -8.34 -25.96
CA GLU A 402 10.40 -9.44 -26.91
C GLU A 402 10.28 -8.90 -28.32
N GLY A 403 10.94 -9.54 -29.28
CA GLY A 403 10.95 -9.12 -30.68
C GLY A 403 12.13 -9.71 -31.44
N LYS A 404 12.07 -9.65 -32.78
CA LYS A 404 13.11 -10.23 -33.66
C LYS A 404 14.49 -9.57 -33.51
N ASP A 405 14.51 -8.29 -33.13
CA ASP A 405 15.74 -7.50 -32.99
C ASP A 405 16.56 -7.81 -31.72
N ASN A 406 16.04 -8.65 -30.81
CA ASN A 406 16.66 -8.90 -29.50
C ASN A 406 16.99 -7.59 -28.74
N PHE A 407 16.09 -6.62 -28.81
CA PHE A 407 16.20 -5.39 -28.03
C PHE A 407 16.33 -5.70 -26.54
N LYS A 408 16.98 -4.80 -25.81
CA LYS A 408 16.95 -4.73 -24.36
C LYS A 408 16.70 -3.29 -23.95
N VAL A 409 16.07 -3.09 -22.79
CA VAL A 409 16.13 -1.81 -22.13
C VAL A 409 17.55 -1.67 -21.55
N SER A 410 18.34 -0.76 -22.10
CA SER A 410 19.74 -0.54 -21.69
C SER A 410 19.86 0.48 -20.57
N SER A 411 18.87 1.37 -20.44
CA SER A 411 18.79 2.40 -19.42
C SER A 411 17.33 2.80 -19.21
N VAL A 412 16.99 3.13 -17.97
CA VAL A 412 15.76 3.85 -17.62
C VAL A 412 16.14 5.03 -16.73
N GLN A 413 15.70 6.22 -17.11
CA GLN A 413 15.94 7.43 -16.35
C GLN A 413 14.62 8.16 -16.09
N THR A 414 14.58 8.91 -14.99
CA THR A 414 13.52 9.90 -14.78
C THR A 414 13.53 10.91 -15.93
N TYR A 415 12.35 11.37 -16.29
CA TYR A 415 12.12 12.24 -17.44
C TYR A 415 10.93 13.14 -17.14
N SER A 416 10.98 14.39 -17.62
CA SER A 416 9.85 15.31 -17.55
C SER A 416 9.51 15.71 -18.97
N GLY A 417 8.68 14.89 -19.62
CA GLY A 417 8.31 15.05 -21.01
C GLY A 417 6.90 15.56 -21.22
N ALA A 418 6.54 15.77 -22.49
CA ALA A 418 5.17 16.08 -22.87
C ALA A 418 4.19 14.98 -22.42
N ASN A 419 2.92 15.35 -22.27
CA ASN A 419 1.82 14.48 -21.85
C ASN A 419 2.08 13.74 -20.51
N GLY A 420 2.81 14.37 -19.60
CA GLY A 420 3.04 13.81 -18.26
C GLY A 420 4.00 12.61 -18.22
N THR A 421 4.73 12.32 -19.31
CA THR A 421 5.71 11.23 -19.32
C THR A 421 6.79 11.45 -18.26
N THR A 422 6.98 10.45 -17.42
CA THR A 422 7.82 10.51 -16.20
C THR A 422 9.14 9.77 -16.34
N HIS A 423 9.26 8.89 -17.34
CA HIS A 423 10.45 8.07 -17.54
C HIS A 423 10.83 8.03 -19.02
N LYS A 424 12.13 7.88 -19.28
CA LYS A 424 12.67 7.62 -20.61
C LYS A 424 13.41 6.29 -20.58
N LEU A 425 12.94 5.35 -21.40
CA LEU A 425 13.55 4.05 -21.63
C LEU A 425 14.41 4.13 -22.89
N LEU A 426 15.62 3.56 -22.84
CA LEU A 426 16.45 3.37 -24.03
C LEU A 426 16.38 1.90 -24.45
N LEU A 427 15.74 1.62 -25.58
CA LEU A 427 15.75 0.29 -26.18
C LEU A 427 16.95 0.18 -27.11
N SER A 428 17.88 -0.73 -26.82
CA SER A 428 19.10 -0.91 -27.61
C SER A 428 19.24 -2.34 -28.11
N THR A 429 19.74 -2.49 -29.34
CA THR A 429 20.20 -3.77 -29.91
C THR A 429 21.52 -3.55 -30.67
N PRO A 430 22.51 -4.45 -30.53
CA PRO A 430 23.72 -4.41 -31.34
C PRO A 430 23.53 -5.02 -32.73
N LYS A 431 22.42 -5.72 -32.98
CA LYS A 431 22.16 -6.47 -34.22
C LYS A 431 20.68 -6.38 -34.59
N PRO A 432 20.21 -5.23 -35.09
CA PRO A 432 18.81 -5.07 -35.49
C PRO A 432 18.47 -6.04 -36.63
N ALA A 433 17.27 -6.62 -36.56
CA ALA A 433 16.74 -7.48 -37.60
C ALA A 433 16.24 -6.64 -38.80
N ARG A 434 15.98 -7.29 -39.93
CA ARG A 434 15.46 -6.66 -41.14
C ARG A 434 13.96 -6.94 -41.31
N GLY A 435 13.29 -6.07 -42.08
CA GLY A 435 11.87 -6.17 -42.42
C GLY A 435 10.94 -5.74 -41.29
N GLU A 436 9.64 -5.91 -41.52
CA GLU A 436 8.60 -5.57 -40.56
C GLU A 436 8.69 -6.45 -39.30
N ARG A 437 8.63 -5.79 -38.15
CA ARG A 437 8.82 -6.40 -36.83
C ARG A 437 8.27 -5.52 -35.72
N THR A 438 8.17 -6.12 -34.54
CA THR A 438 7.68 -5.46 -33.34
C THR A 438 8.67 -5.62 -32.19
N ALA A 439 8.63 -4.67 -31.26
CA ALA A 439 9.29 -4.74 -29.97
C ALA A 439 8.23 -4.58 -28.87
N THR A 440 7.98 -5.65 -28.12
CA THR A 440 7.02 -5.70 -27.02
C THR A 440 7.77 -5.50 -25.71
N ILE A 441 7.57 -4.35 -25.06
CA ILE A 441 8.25 -3.98 -23.80
C ILE A 441 7.31 -4.26 -22.63
N ARG A 442 7.83 -4.89 -21.59
CA ARG A 442 7.08 -5.21 -20.36
C ARG A 442 7.88 -4.88 -19.13
N LEU A 443 7.23 -4.37 -18.09
CA LEU A 443 7.81 -4.31 -16.76
C LEU A 443 7.39 -5.55 -15.97
N ARG A 444 8.37 -6.35 -15.52
CA ARG A 444 8.12 -7.57 -14.75
C ARG A 444 7.46 -7.25 -13.41
N ARG A 445 6.44 -8.03 -13.07
CA ARG A 445 5.95 -8.16 -11.70
C ARG A 445 6.66 -9.35 -11.06
N GLN A 446 7.60 -9.06 -10.18
CA GLN A 446 8.38 -10.08 -9.47
C GLN A 446 8.26 -9.88 -7.97
N PHE A 447 7.66 -10.87 -7.31
CA PHE A 447 7.68 -11.00 -5.86
C PHE A 447 8.34 -12.33 -5.47
N PRO A 448 9.18 -12.36 -4.43
CA PRO A 448 9.67 -11.21 -3.67
C PRO A 448 10.69 -10.37 -4.45
N PRO A 449 10.78 -9.05 -4.21
CA PRO A 449 11.96 -8.28 -4.59
C PRO A 449 13.20 -8.81 -3.84
N ARG A 450 14.38 -8.52 -4.39
CA ARG A 450 15.68 -9.00 -3.86
C ARG A 450 15.86 -8.70 -2.38
N TRP A 451 15.46 -7.53 -1.90
CA TRP A 451 15.62 -7.17 -0.49
C TRP A 451 14.76 -8.05 0.44
N ILE A 452 13.52 -8.36 0.06
CA ILE A 452 12.64 -9.26 0.84
C ILE A 452 13.25 -10.66 0.88
N ALA A 453 13.69 -11.17 -0.28
CA ALA A 453 14.35 -12.48 -0.37
C ALA A 453 15.60 -12.56 0.51
N ASN A 454 16.44 -11.52 0.51
CA ASN A 454 17.68 -11.47 1.29
C ASN A 454 17.46 -11.26 2.79
N THR A 455 16.33 -10.67 3.17
CA THR A 455 15.99 -10.39 4.58
C THR A 455 15.27 -11.57 5.22
N ASN A 456 14.60 -12.40 4.42
CA ASN A 456 13.90 -13.56 4.93
C ASN A 456 14.85 -14.65 5.42
N THR A 457 14.56 -15.22 6.59
CA THR A 457 15.14 -16.49 7.03
C THR A 457 14.05 -17.47 7.45
N THR A 458 14.27 -18.76 7.23
CA THR A 458 13.44 -19.85 7.79
C THR A 458 14.11 -20.50 9.01
N ASN A 459 15.24 -19.96 9.44
CA ASN A 459 15.97 -20.37 10.63
C ASN A 459 16.56 -19.14 11.31
N ASP A 460 15.94 -18.74 12.41
CA ASP A 460 16.38 -17.61 13.24
C ASP A 460 17.00 -18.07 14.56
N ALA A 461 17.49 -19.32 14.60
CA ALA A 461 18.18 -19.83 15.76
C ALA A 461 19.31 -18.88 16.13
N SER A 462 20.08 -18.32 15.19
CA SER A 462 21.09 -17.31 15.49
C SER A 462 20.66 -15.96 14.93
N PRO A 463 20.10 -15.04 15.74
CA PRO A 463 19.68 -13.74 15.25
C PRO A 463 20.88 -12.93 14.74
N ASP A 464 20.64 -12.16 13.68
CA ASP A 464 21.63 -11.32 13.03
C ASP A 464 21.05 -9.94 12.65
N THR A 465 21.88 -9.11 12.02
CA THR A 465 21.55 -7.71 11.67
C THR A 465 20.71 -7.54 10.40
N ASN A 466 20.55 -8.60 9.62
CA ASN A 466 19.95 -8.55 8.29
C ASN A 466 18.67 -9.37 8.17
N SER A 467 18.45 -10.35 9.04
CA SER A 467 17.38 -11.34 8.87
C SER A 467 16.14 -11.12 9.77
N THR A 468 14.99 -11.46 9.20
CA THR A 468 13.69 -11.56 9.87
C THR A 468 13.09 -12.92 9.53
N PHE A 469 12.68 -13.67 10.56
CA PHE A 469 12.05 -14.96 10.38
C PHE A 469 10.73 -14.83 9.63
N GLY A 470 10.60 -15.51 8.49
CA GLY A 470 9.34 -15.65 7.78
C GLY A 470 8.80 -14.38 7.10
N LEU A 471 9.60 -13.33 6.98
CA LEU A 471 9.18 -12.07 6.33
C LEU A 471 8.61 -12.31 4.93
N GLN A 472 9.31 -13.10 4.10
CA GLN A 472 8.87 -13.38 2.73
C GLN A 472 7.54 -14.12 2.75
N ASN A 473 7.35 -15.08 3.65
CA ASN A 473 6.12 -15.87 3.73
C ASN A 473 4.93 -15.00 4.16
N LEU A 474 5.14 -14.15 5.17
CA LEU A 474 4.12 -13.20 5.62
C LEU A 474 3.70 -12.26 4.47
N LEU A 475 4.68 -11.62 3.82
CA LEU A 475 4.44 -10.72 2.71
C LEU A 475 3.97 -11.43 1.41
N GLN A 476 4.26 -12.72 1.24
CA GLN A 476 3.74 -13.54 0.15
C GLN A 476 2.22 -13.71 0.26
N GLY A 477 1.68 -13.79 1.48
CA GLY A 477 0.24 -13.79 1.70
C GLY A 477 -0.41 -12.49 1.23
N VAL A 478 0.24 -11.37 1.51
CA VAL A 478 -0.20 -10.05 1.03
C VAL A 478 -0.12 -9.97 -0.50
N GLU A 479 0.98 -10.39 -1.11
CA GLU A 479 1.10 -10.41 -2.59
C GLU A 479 0.03 -11.28 -3.24
N ARG A 480 -0.30 -12.45 -2.67
CA ARG A 480 -1.38 -13.32 -3.21
C ARG A 480 -2.72 -12.61 -3.18
N ALA A 481 -2.98 -11.82 -2.14
CA ALA A 481 -4.18 -11.00 -2.09
C ALA A 481 -4.17 -9.92 -3.17
N TYR A 482 -3.05 -9.22 -3.39
CA TYR A 482 -2.97 -8.16 -4.39
C TYR A 482 -2.78 -8.63 -5.84
N ASN A 483 -2.34 -9.87 -6.05
CA ASN A 483 -2.10 -10.51 -7.34
C ASN A 483 -2.80 -11.86 -7.48
N PRO A 484 -4.13 -11.93 -7.34
CA PRO A 484 -4.85 -13.22 -7.29
C PRO A 484 -4.73 -14.02 -8.59
N ASN A 485 -4.43 -13.35 -9.70
CA ASN A 485 -4.30 -13.96 -11.02
C ASN A 485 -2.85 -14.29 -11.41
N ASN A 486 -1.89 -14.11 -10.49
CA ASN A 486 -0.46 -14.30 -10.74
C ASN A 486 0.02 -13.56 -12.00
N GLN A 487 -0.40 -12.30 -12.16
CA GLN A 487 0.10 -11.42 -13.21
C GLN A 487 1.62 -11.36 -13.10
N THR A 488 2.29 -11.62 -14.22
CA THR A 488 3.76 -11.63 -14.34
C THR A 488 4.33 -10.27 -14.74
N GLU A 489 3.46 -9.32 -15.06
CA GLU A 489 3.80 -8.03 -15.67
C GLU A 489 2.88 -6.94 -15.12
N TYR A 490 3.41 -5.73 -14.96
CA TYR A 490 2.63 -4.55 -14.60
C TYR A 490 1.96 -3.90 -15.83
N PHE A 491 2.66 -3.88 -16.96
CA PHE A 491 2.14 -3.35 -18.23
C PHE A 491 2.85 -3.97 -19.44
N THR A 492 2.28 -3.74 -20.61
CA THR A 492 2.86 -4.07 -21.92
C THR A 492 2.78 -2.85 -22.85
N LEU A 493 3.88 -2.53 -23.54
CA LEU A 493 3.96 -1.55 -24.63
C LEU A 493 4.37 -2.25 -25.92
N ILE A 494 3.93 -1.76 -27.07
CA ILE A 494 4.24 -2.36 -28.36
C ILE A 494 4.73 -1.29 -29.33
N ILE A 495 5.95 -1.44 -29.83
CA ILE A 495 6.51 -0.58 -30.87
C ILE A 495 6.54 -1.36 -32.18
N ASN A 496 6.08 -0.73 -33.26
CA ASN A 496 6.12 -1.29 -34.61
C ASN A 496 7.30 -0.68 -35.39
N LEU A 497 8.02 -1.52 -36.12
CA LEU A 497 9.22 -1.17 -36.89
C LEU A 497 9.00 -1.67 -38.33
N GLN A 498 8.82 -0.74 -39.27
CA GLN A 498 8.50 -0.99 -40.68
C GLN A 498 9.69 -0.69 -41.61
#